data_AF-A0A2G7M549-F1
#
_entry.id   AF-A0A2G7M549-F1
#
_cell.length_a   1.000
_cell.length_b   1.000
_cell.length_c   1.000
_cell.angle_alpha   90.00
_cell.angle_beta   90.00
_cell.angle_gamma   90.00
#
_symmetry.space_group_name_H-M   'P 1'
#
loop_
_entity.id
_entity.type
_entity.pdbx_description
1 polymer ?
#
loop_
_entity_poly.entity_id
_entity_poly.type
_entity_poly.pdbx_seq_one_letter_code
_entity_poly.pdbx_strand_id
1 'polypeptide(L)'
;MKNFGIVFILVLLLLLISGCTPSTYEITGYTGSSINNEIPVPVNAKQLSITTHSDNPNIQTGIKYELKHIGGEQGLYVPSDYFEKLSEAGWVEVEEERMGHVHFLKKSDTIIAIEIREDTFEIFEMRQDFTF
;
A
#
# COMPACT_ATOMS: atom_id res chain seq x y z
N MET A 1 -30.47 -47.70 1.24
CA MET A 1 -29.14 -47.03 1.29
C MET A 1 -29.03 -45.99 0.17
N LYS A 2 -29.90 -44.96 0.13
CA LYS A 2 -29.88 -43.93 -0.93
C LYS A 2 -29.58 -42.50 -0.41
N ASN A 3 -29.58 -42.32 0.90
CA ASN A 3 -29.39 -41.01 1.54
C ASN A 3 -27.94 -40.75 1.97
N PHE A 4 -27.08 -41.77 2.01
CA PHE A 4 -25.66 -41.63 2.37
C PHE A 4 -24.82 -40.93 1.29
N GLY A 5 -25.17 -41.10 0.00
CA GLY A 5 -24.46 -40.45 -1.10
C GLY A 5 -24.62 -38.93 -1.09
N ILE A 6 -25.83 -38.44 -0.76
CA ILE A 6 -26.12 -37.00 -0.69
C ILE A 6 -25.35 -36.37 0.48
N VAL A 7 -25.29 -37.03 1.63
CA VAL A 7 -24.52 -36.55 2.79
C VAL A 7 -23.03 -36.46 2.47
N PHE A 8 -22.47 -37.45 1.76
CA PHE A 8 -21.07 -37.43 1.36
C PHE A 8 -20.74 -36.28 0.39
N ILE A 9 -21.62 -36.00 -0.56
CA ILE A 9 -21.47 -34.89 -1.51
C ILE A 9 -21.55 -33.53 -0.79
N LEU A 10 -22.47 -33.40 0.18
CA LEU A 10 -22.61 -32.19 1.00
C LEU A 10 -21.38 -31.91 1.87
N VAL A 11 -20.79 -32.97 2.44
CA VAL A 11 -19.54 -32.88 3.22
C VAL A 11 -18.35 -32.51 2.33
N LEU A 12 -18.28 -33.04 1.10
CA LEU A 12 -17.22 -32.69 0.14
C LEU A 12 -17.31 -31.22 -0.31
N LEU A 13 -18.52 -30.71 -0.54
CA LEU A 13 -18.77 -29.30 -0.85
C LEU A 13 -18.37 -28.35 0.29
N LEU A 14 -18.60 -28.77 1.55
CA LEU A 14 -18.18 -28.00 2.74
C LEU A 14 -16.66 -27.95 2.92
N LEU A 15 -15.89 -28.89 2.37
CA LEU A 15 -14.42 -28.88 2.45
C LEU A 15 -13.78 -27.97 1.37
N LEU A 16 -14.49 -27.67 0.29
CA LEU A 16 -14.02 -26.79 -0.80
C LEU A 16 -14.14 -25.30 -0.47
N ILE A 17 -14.86 -24.93 0.60
CA ILE A 17 -14.92 -23.57 1.15
C ILE A 17 -13.87 -23.33 2.23
N SER A 18 -12.80 -24.14 2.26
CA SER A 18 -11.56 -23.78 2.96
C SER A 18 -11.01 -22.52 2.30
N GLY A 19 -11.47 -21.36 2.77
CA GLY A 19 -11.06 -20.06 2.26
C GLY A 19 -9.54 -19.97 2.31
N CYS A 20 -8.93 -19.55 1.20
CA CYS A 20 -7.59 -19.00 1.27
C CYS A 20 -7.65 -17.89 2.31
N THR A 21 -7.03 -18.07 3.47
CA THR A 21 -6.69 -16.93 4.31
C THR A 21 -5.79 -16.06 3.44
N PRO A 22 -6.24 -14.87 3.02
CA PRO A 22 -5.35 -13.96 2.33
C PRO A 22 -4.19 -13.73 3.29
N SER A 23 -2.97 -13.94 2.80
CA SER A 23 -1.79 -13.62 3.57
C SER A 23 -1.85 -12.12 3.86
N THR A 24 -2.09 -11.77 5.12
CA THR A 24 -2.17 -10.37 5.55
C THR A 24 -0.76 -9.82 5.68
N TYR A 25 -0.51 -8.61 5.20
CA TYR A 25 0.73 -7.92 5.54
C TYR A 25 0.75 -7.60 7.03
N GLU A 26 1.95 -7.44 7.57
CA GLU A 26 2.18 -7.12 8.97
C GLU A 26 3.01 -5.84 9.04
N ILE A 27 2.63 -4.92 9.93
CA ILE A 27 3.42 -3.74 10.25
C ILE A 27 3.87 -3.87 11.71
N THR A 28 5.18 -3.98 11.93
CA THR A 28 5.75 -4.20 13.28
C THR A 28 6.15 -2.91 14.00
N GLY A 29 5.99 -1.76 13.34
CA GLY A 29 6.34 -0.43 13.83
C GLY A 29 6.62 0.52 12.69
N TYR A 30 6.97 1.77 13.01
CA TYR A 30 7.25 2.81 12.01
C TYR A 30 8.59 3.51 12.26
N THR A 31 9.26 3.87 11.17
CA THR A 31 10.42 4.77 11.11
C THR A 31 10.19 5.87 10.07
N GLY A 32 10.99 6.92 10.07
CA GLY A 32 10.97 7.92 8.99
C GLY A 32 11.55 7.36 7.69
N SER A 33 10.99 7.80 6.55
CA SER A 33 11.53 7.51 5.21
C SER A 33 12.91 8.13 4.99
N SER A 34 13.71 7.50 4.14
CA SER A 34 15.06 7.98 3.78
C SER A 34 15.04 9.25 2.93
N ILE A 35 13.94 9.53 2.21
CA ILE A 35 13.81 10.75 1.39
C ILE A 35 13.21 11.92 2.18
N ASN A 36 12.42 11.63 3.21
CA ASN A 36 11.78 12.62 4.08
C ASN A 36 11.40 11.95 5.41
N ASN A 37 12.05 12.35 6.50
CA ASN A 37 11.92 11.69 7.80
C ASN A 37 10.54 11.88 8.45
N GLU A 38 9.71 12.81 7.94
CA GLU A 38 8.35 13.02 8.41
C GLU A 38 7.33 12.05 7.79
N ILE A 39 7.73 11.26 6.79
CA ILE A 39 6.89 10.23 6.18
C ILE A 39 7.09 8.93 6.96
N PRO A 40 6.09 8.45 7.73
CA PRO A 40 6.19 7.16 8.39
C PRO A 40 6.25 6.02 7.37
N VAL A 41 7.14 5.06 7.61
CA VAL A 41 7.36 3.85 6.81
C VAL A 41 7.46 2.65 7.76
N PRO A 42 6.82 1.51 7.45
CA PRO A 42 6.94 0.30 8.25
C PRO A 42 8.41 -0.12 8.46
N VAL A 43 8.80 -0.43 9.70
CA VAL A 43 10.21 -0.79 10.03
C VAL A 43 10.67 -2.09 9.35
N ASN A 44 9.73 -2.98 9.06
CA ASN A 44 9.96 -4.24 8.37
C ASN A 44 9.84 -4.12 6.85
N ALA A 45 9.56 -2.93 6.30
CA ALA A 45 9.61 -2.71 4.87
C ALA A 45 11.07 -2.58 4.41
N LYS A 46 11.44 -3.37 3.41
CA LYS A 46 12.80 -3.38 2.84
C LYS A 46 12.90 -2.32 1.75
N GLN A 47 13.78 -1.34 1.93
CA GLN A 47 14.08 -0.37 0.87
C GLN A 47 14.70 -1.09 -0.34
N LEU A 48 14.09 -0.95 -1.52
CA LEU A 48 14.56 -1.54 -2.77
C LEU A 48 15.41 -0.56 -3.58
N SER A 49 14.94 0.67 -3.73
CA SER A 49 15.60 1.69 -4.56
C SER A 49 15.21 3.11 -4.15
N ILE A 50 16.08 4.07 -4.49
CA ILE A 50 15.79 5.51 -4.40
C ILE A 50 15.90 6.08 -5.82
N THR A 51 14.88 6.84 -6.22
CA THR A 51 14.82 7.56 -7.49
C THR A 51 15.28 9.00 -7.25
N THR A 52 16.53 9.31 -7.59
CA THR A 52 17.07 10.68 -7.47
C THR A 52 16.87 11.52 -8.73
N HIS A 53 16.53 10.87 -9.85
CA HIS A 53 16.26 11.49 -11.14
C HIS A 53 15.03 10.81 -11.73
N SER A 54 14.05 11.60 -12.16
CA SER A 54 12.81 11.12 -12.79
C SER A 54 12.60 11.85 -14.10
N ASP A 55 12.15 11.12 -15.12
CA ASP A 55 11.71 11.71 -16.40
C ASP A 55 10.36 12.44 -16.27
N ASN A 56 9.62 12.19 -15.18
CA ASN A 56 8.43 12.96 -14.85
C ASN A 56 8.84 14.31 -14.23
N PRO A 57 8.51 15.45 -14.86
CA PRO A 57 8.94 16.77 -14.40
C PRO A 57 8.35 17.16 -13.04
N ASN A 58 7.31 16.48 -12.58
CA ASN A 58 6.65 16.79 -11.31
C ASN A 58 7.27 16.05 -10.12
N ILE A 59 8.13 15.06 -10.35
CA ILE A 59 8.74 14.25 -9.28
C ILE A 59 10.12 14.82 -8.93
N GLN A 60 10.32 15.12 -7.64
CA GLN A 60 11.61 15.56 -7.11
C GLN A 60 12.50 14.36 -6.75
N THR A 61 11.96 13.43 -5.97
CA THR A 61 12.65 12.21 -5.55
C THR A 61 11.62 11.12 -5.29
N GLY A 62 12.03 9.86 -5.35
CA GLY A 62 11.19 8.72 -5.04
C GLY A 62 11.91 7.67 -4.22
N ILE A 63 11.16 6.79 -3.58
CA ILE A 63 11.67 5.65 -2.86
C ILE A 63 10.71 4.47 -3.00
N LYS A 64 11.27 3.28 -3.23
CA LYS A 64 10.51 2.04 -3.34
C LYS A 64 10.81 1.14 -2.16
N TYR A 65 9.76 0.56 -1.60
CA TYR A 65 9.83 -0.40 -0.51
C TYR A 65 9.14 -1.71 -0.90
N GLU A 66 9.67 -2.81 -0.39
CA GLU A 66 9.04 -4.12 -0.37
C GLU A 66 8.45 -4.37 1.02
N LEU A 67 7.17 -4.68 1.09
CA LEU A 67 6.50 -5.17 2.28
C LEU A 67 5.57 -6.31 1.86
N LYS A 68 5.88 -7.53 2.28
CA LYS A 68 5.12 -8.71 1.86
C LYS A 68 3.63 -8.54 2.13
N HIS A 69 2.84 -8.83 1.10
CA HIS A 69 1.40 -8.82 1.04
C HIS A 69 0.73 -7.44 1.16
N ILE A 70 1.50 -6.35 1.19
CA ILE A 70 0.92 -5.02 1.03
C ILE A 70 0.29 -4.93 -0.36
N GLY A 71 -0.79 -4.17 -0.49
CA GLY A 71 -1.52 -4.09 -1.77
C GLY A 71 -2.42 -5.29 -2.05
N GLY A 72 -2.32 -6.38 -1.27
CA GLY A 72 -3.02 -7.63 -1.55
C GLY A 72 -2.63 -8.27 -2.89
N GLU A 73 -3.28 -9.37 -3.23
CA GLU A 73 -3.13 -9.98 -4.55
C GLU A 73 -3.51 -8.96 -5.63
N GLN A 74 -2.69 -8.84 -6.68
CA GLN A 74 -2.88 -7.90 -7.79
C GLN A 74 -2.68 -6.41 -7.44
N GLY A 75 -2.31 -6.06 -6.19
CA GLY A 75 -2.01 -4.68 -5.81
C GLY A 75 -3.22 -3.75 -5.78
N LEU A 76 -4.43 -4.29 -5.66
CA LEU A 76 -5.68 -3.53 -5.69
C LEU A 76 -6.17 -3.07 -4.31
N TYR A 77 -5.58 -3.59 -3.23
CA TYR A 77 -5.99 -3.29 -1.87
C TYR A 77 -5.24 -2.07 -1.32
N VAL A 78 -5.98 -1.07 -0.84
CA VAL A 78 -5.41 0.09 -0.16
C VAL A 78 -5.22 -0.25 1.33
N PRO A 79 -3.98 -0.23 1.86
CA PRO A 79 -3.67 -0.59 3.25
C PRO A 79 -4.15 0.49 4.23
N SER A 80 -5.37 0.35 4.74
CA SER A 80 -6.04 1.42 5.51
C SER A 80 -5.30 1.81 6.79
N ASP A 81 -4.67 0.86 7.49
CA ASP A 81 -3.87 1.11 8.69
C ASP A 81 -2.62 1.97 8.41
N TYR A 82 -2.01 1.82 7.23
CA TYR A 82 -0.89 2.62 6.80
C TYR A 82 -1.31 4.07 6.49
N PHE A 83 -2.44 4.23 5.78
CA PHE A 83 -3.00 5.55 5.48
C PHE A 83 -3.52 6.27 6.73
N GLU A 84 -4.07 5.53 7.70
CA GLU A 84 -4.38 6.07 9.02
C GLU A 84 -3.13 6.59 9.72
N LYS A 85 -2.02 5.85 9.68
CA LYS A 85 -0.75 6.31 10.25
C LYS A 85 -0.22 7.59 9.59
N LEU A 86 -0.35 7.69 8.27
CA LEU A 86 0.01 8.89 7.53
C LEU A 86 -0.82 10.09 7.99
N SER A 87 -2.14 9.91 8.15
CA SER A 87 -3.06 10.91 8.69
C SER A 87 -2.69 11.35 10.11
N GLU A 88 -2.39 10.41 11.02
CA GLU A 88 -1.89 10.71 12.37
C GLU A 88 -0.58 11.52 12.37
N ALA A 89 0.28 11.31 11.37
CA ALA A 89 1.53 12.05 11.18
C ALA A 89 1.33 13.42 10.50
N GLY A 90 0.07 13.79 10.18
CA GLY A 90 -0.33 15.05 9.59
C GLY A 90 -0.37 15.06 8.06
N TRP A 91 -0.24 13.91 7.40
CA TRP A 91 -0.40 13.77 5.95
C TRP A 91 -1.87 13.53 5.61
N VAL A 92 -2.50 14.51 4.96
CA VAL A 92 -3.91 14.43 4.60
C VAL A 92 -4.03 14.02 3.14
N GLU A 93 -4.76 12.94 2.85
CA GLU A 93 -5.04 12.54 1.47
C GLU A 93 -5.94 13.57 0.78
N VAL A 94 -5.63 13.88 -0.48
CA VAL A 94 -6.42 14.73 -1.37
C VAL A 94 -7.20 13.80 -2.31
N GLU A 95 -8.35 13.32 -1.85
CA GLU A 95 -9.10 12.24 -2.51
C GLU A 95 -9.53 12.59 -3.93
N GLU A 96 -9.85 13.86 -4.19
CA GLU A 96 -10.26 14.36 -5.51
C GLU A 96 -9.16 14.23 -6.58
N GLU A 97 -7.91 14.09 -6.15
CA GLU A 97 -6.73 13.98 -7.03
C GLU A 97 -6.24 12.55 -7.20
N ARG A 98 -6.94 11.57 -6.62
CA ARG A 98 -6.57 10.17 -6.72
C ARG A 98 -6.57 9.71 -8.19
N MET A 99 -5.45 9.14 -8.62
CA MET A 99 -5.28 8.61 -9.97
C MET A 99 -5.06 7.09 -9.93
N GLY A 100 -6.16 6.33 -9.96
CA GLY A 100 -6.10 4.87 -9.90
C GLY A 100 -5.49 4.37 -8.59
N HIS A 101 -4.28 3.79 -8.67
CA HIS A 101 -3.49 3.29 -7.53
C HIS A 101 -2.61 4.35 -6.88
N VAL A 102 -2.60 5.57 -7.43
CA VAL A 102 -1.77 6.68 -6.96
C VAL A 102 -2.61 7.57 -6.05
N HIS A 103 -2.19 7.66 -4.79
CA HIS A 103 -2.81 8.47 -3.75
C HIS A 103 -1.94 9.69 -3.48
N PHE A 104 -2.52 10.89 -3.54
CA PHE A 104 -1.80 12.12 -3.20
C PHE A 104 -2.10 12.54 -1.78
N LEU A 105 -1.05 12.88 -1.03
CA LEU A 105 -1.17 13.39 0.33
C LEU A 105 -0.41 14.70 0.49
N LYS A 106 -0.94 15.59 1.31
CA LYS A 106 -0.35 16.90 1.58
C LYS A 106 -0.08 17.10 3.05
N LYS A 107 1.08 17.68 3.35
CA LYS A 107 1.45 18.18 4.68
C LYS A 107 2.19 19.51 4.51
N SER A 108 1.60 20.58 5.04
CA SER A 108 2.08 21.95 4.81
C SER A 108 2.23 22.22 3.30
N ASP A 109 3.43 22.57 2.84
CA ASP A 109 3.75 22.85 1.43
C ASP A 109 4.31 21.62 0.68
N THR A 110 4.39 20.46 1.33
CA THR A 110 4.90 19.22 0.71
C THR A 110 3.74 18.37 0.21
N ILE A 111 3.83 17.93 -1.04
CA ILE A 111 2.92 16.95 -1.64
C ILE A 111 3.71 15.67 -1.89
N ILE A 112 3.15 14.54 -1.48
CA ILE A 112 3.66 13.22 -1.80
C ILE A 112 2.63 12.44 -2.61
N ALA A 113 3.11 11.57 -3.49
CA ALA A 113 2.30 10.56 -4.15
C ALA A 113 2.73 9.18 -3.62
N ILE A 114 1.75 8.35 -3.27
CA ILE A 114 1.98 6.96 -2.84
C ILE A 114 1.30 6.04 -3.85
N GLU A 115 2.09 5.15 -4.45
CA GLU A 115 1.57 4.08 -5.30
C GLU A 115 1.70 2.75 -4.56
N ILE A 116 0.58 2.05 -4.37
CA ILE A 116 0.56 0.71 -3.78
C ILE A 116 0.41 -0.32 -4.89
N ARG A 117 1.24 -1.37 -4.84
CA ARG A 117 1.21 -2.53 -5.72
C ARG A 117 1.34 -3.81 -4.88
N GLU A 118 1.24 -4.97 -5.53
CA GLU A 118 1.49 -6.24 -4.86
C GLU A 118 2.92 -6.27 -4.29
N ASP A 119 3.01 -6.57 -2.99
CA ASP A 119 4.24 -6.69 -2.20
C ASP A 119 5.11 -5.43 -2.13
N THR A 120 4.69 -4.32 -2.73
CA THR A 120 5.52 -3.12 -2.87
C THR A 120 4.71 -1.83 -2.76
N PHE A 121 5.37 -0.78 -2.31
CA PHE A 121 4.85 0.57 -2.41
C PHE A 121 5.95 1.55 -2.76
N GLU A 122 5.57 2.60 -3.47
CA GLU A 122 6.45 3.67 -3.89
C GLU A 122 5.94 4.99 -3.34
N ILE A 123 6.86 5.82 -2.84
CA ILE A 123 6.58 7.15 -2.33
C ILE A 123 7.39 8.12 -3.16
N PHE A 124 6.71 9.12 -3.73
CA PHE A 124 7.33 10.20 -4.49
C PHE A 124 7.08 11.50 -3.76
N GLU A 125 8.12 12.28 -3.54
CA GLU A 125 7.98 13.68 -3.17
C GLU A 125 7.87 14.49 -4.46
N MET A 126 6.80 15.28 -4.55
CA MET A 126 6.54 16.14 -5.70
C MET A 126 7.39 17.40 -5.60
N ARG A 127 7.67 18.05 -6.74
CA ARG A 127 8.37 19.35 -6.73
C ARG A 127 7.49 20.43 -6.08
N GLN A 128 8.13 21.46 -5.53
CA GLN A 128 7.44 22.55 -4.83
C GLN A 128 6.47 23.35 -5.72
N ASP A 129 6.71 23.37 -7.03
CA ASP A 129 5.85 24.01 -8.02
C ASP A 129 4.73 23.10 -8.54
N PHE A 130 4.67 21.84 -8.08
CA PHE A 130 3.59 20.95 -8.42
C PHE A 130 2.26 21.46 -7.86
N THR A 131 1.29 21.59 -8.76
CA THR A 131 -0.11 21.83 -8.46
C THR A 131 -0.92 20.71 -9.06
N PHE A 132 -2.04 20.38 -8.41
CA PHE A 132 -3.04 19.47 -8.94
C PHE A 132 -3.67 19.99 -10.24
#